data_AF-A0A6A6J767-F1
#
_entry.id   AF-A0A6A6J767-F1
#
_cell.length_a   1.000
_cell.length_b   1.000
_cell.length_c   1.000
_cell.angle_alpha   90.00
_cell.angle_beta   90.00
_cell.angle_gamma   90.00
#
_symmetry.space_group_name_H-M   'P 1'
#
loop_
_entity.id
_entity.type
_entity.pdbx_description
1 polymer ?
#
loop_
_entity_poly.entity_id
_entity_poly.type
_entity_poly.pdbx_seq_one_letter_code
_entity_poly.pdbx_strand_id
1 'polypeptide(L)'
;NCPTGNLEAFSVTYNDRDCASRPWALCRCTDSNVSRDQMARDFGRVPPGIRSRVVHAMSIRENQASAGSADDRILFRGLVKPAVYLHEAMHSADQNFHSSTEFTNAYNSDTCVPDNYANSSPAEDFAQL
;
A
#
# COMPACT_ATOMS: atom_id res chain seq x y z
N ASN A 1 -2.81 10.91 14.72
CA ASN A 1 -3.88 11.86 14.30
C ASN A 1 -3.26 13.10 13.68
N CYS A 2 -3.72 13.50 12.49
CA CYS A 2 -3.15 14.57 11.66
C CYS A 2 -4.07 15.80 11.65
N PRO A 3 -3.72 16.93 12.27
CA PRO A 3 -4.49 18.16 12.13
C PRO A 3 -4.53 18.59 10.64
N THR A 4 -5.68 19.10 10.18
CA THR A 4 -5.84 19.53 8.78
C THR A 4 -4.83 20.59 8.35
N GLY A 5 -4.45 21.51 9.23
CA GLY A 5 -3.41 22.52 8.98
C GLY A 5 -2.00 21.95 8.83
N ASN A 6 -1.77 20.70 9.23
CA ASN A 6 -0.50 19.99 9.10
C ASN A 6 -0.53 18.97 7.95
N LEU A 7 -1.60 18.92 7.16
CA LEU A 7 -1.70 18.05 6.00
C LEU A 7 -0.92 18.65 4.83
N GLU A 8 0.03 17.89 4.32
CA GLU A 8 0.78 18.19 3.10
C GLU A 8 0.33 17.22 2.01
N ALA A 9 -0.28 17.75 0.95
CA ALA A 9 -0.58 16.99 -0.26
C ALA A 9 0.39 17.38 -1.38
N PHE A 10 0.94 16.40 -2.08
CA PHE A 10 1.91 16.62 -3.14
C PHE A 10 1.72 15.61 -4.28
N SER A 11 2.06 16.04 -5.49
CA SER A 11 1.96 15.19 -6.69
C SER A 11 3.31 14.60 -7.03
N VAL A 12 3.32 13.32 -7.38
CA VAL A 12 4.50 12.61 -7.89
C VAL A 12 4.18 12.02 -9.25
N THR A 13 5.07 12.20 -10.21
CA THR A 13 5.00 11.55 -11.52
C THR A 13 6.19 10.62 -11.64
N TYR A 14 5.93 9.37 -12.03
CA TYR A 14 6.98 8.39 -12.30
C TYR A 14 7.17 8.25 -13.81
N ASN A 15 8.43 8.12 -14.25
CA ASN A 15 8.78 7.95 -15.66
C ASN A 15 8.58 6.49 -16.11
N ASP A 16 7.41 5.92 -15.82
CA ASP A 16 7.07 4.57 -16.25
C ASP A 16 6.71 4.60 -17.74
N ARG A 17 7.25 3.69 -18.55
CA ARG A 17 6.99 3.66 -20.00
C ARG A 17 5.49 3.68 -20.34
N ASP A 18 4.67 2.99 -19.54
CA ASP A 18 3.24 2.80 -19.77
C ASP A 18 2.34 3.77 -18.98
N CYS A 19 2.91 4.62 -18.11
CA CYS A 19 2.18 5.53 -17.22
C CYS A 19 2.83 6.93 -17.05
N ALA A 20 3.76 7.31 -17.93
CA ALA A 20 4.67 8.46 -17.79
C ALA A 20 3.98 9.82 -17.54
N SER A 21 2.68 9.95 -17.78
CA SER A 21 1.93 11.20 -17.71
C SER A 21 0.91 11.28 -16.58
N ARG A 22 0.72 10.23 -15.77
CA ARG A 22 -0.27 10.25 -14.68
C ARG A 22 0.38 10.67 -13.36
N PRO A 23 0.06 11.84 -12.79
CA PRO A 23 0.51 12.18 -11.45
C PRO A 23 -0.30 11.40 -10.41
N TRP A 24 0.35 11.01 -9.32
CA TRP A 24 -0.29 10.48 -8.12
C TRP A 24 -0.28 11.51 -7.00
N ALA A 25 -1.44 11.75 -6.41
CA ALA A 25 -1.57 12.58 -5.22
C ALA A 25 -1.24 11.75 -3.97
N LEU A 26 -0.15 12.12 -3.31
CA LEU A 26 0.28 11.55 -2.03
C LEU A 26 0.08 12.57 -0.92
N CYS A 27 -0.25 12.08 0.27
CA CYS A 27 -0.49 12.91 1.44
C CYS A 27 0.44 12.52 2.59
N ARG A 28 0.86 13.49 3.39
CA ARG A 28 1.50 13.22 4.68
C ARG A 28 1.12 14.27 5.71
N CYS A 29 1.25 13.94 6.98
CA CYS A 29 1.40 15.00 7.98
C CYS A 29 2.81 15.58 7.86
N THR A 30 2.93 16.89 8.07
CA THR A 30 4.23 17.58 8.10
C THR A 30 5.20 17.02 9.15
N ASP A 31 4.68 16.34 10.19
CA ASP A 31 5.44 15.67 11.24
C ASP A 31 5.56 14.15 11.08
N SER A 32 5.10 13.55 9.97
CA SER A 32 5.21 12.10 9.73
C SER A 32 6.67 11.64 9.74
N ASN A 33 6.90 10.42 10.25
CA ASN A 33 8.19 9.73 10.28
C ASN A 33 8.82 9.51 8.89
N VAL A 34 8.02 9.58 7.81
CA VAL A 34 8.46 9.30 6.43
C VAL A 34 8.44 10.58 5.60
N SER A 35 9.60 11.14 5.26
CA SER A 35 9.67 12.38 4.45
C SER A 35 8.95 12.26 3.10
N ARG A 36 8.58 13.41 2.52
CA ARG A 36 7.95 13.50 1.18
C ARG A 36 8.70 12.66 0.13
N ASP A 37 10.02 12.86 0.04
CA ASP A 37 10.83 12.19 -0.97
C ASP A 37 10.97 10.69 -0.68
N GLN A 38 10.97 10.28 0.60
CA GLN A 38 11.00 8.86 0.95
C GLN A 38 9.69 8.18 0.57
N MET A 39 8.55 8.81 0.88
CA MET A 39 7.24 8.31 0.50
C MET A 39 7.09 8.20 -1.02
N ALA A 40 7.55 9.21 -1.77
CA ALA A 40 7.58 9.18 -3.22
C ALA A 40 8.46 8.04 -3.76
N ARG A 41 9.65 7.83 -3.19
CA ARG A 41 10.53 6.73 -3.61
C ARG A 41 9.94 5.35 -3.34
N ASP A 42 9.39 5.12 -2.15
CA ASP A 42 8.87 3.80 -1.78
C ASP A 42 7.56 3.47 -2.48
N PHE A 43 6.65 4.44 -2.62
CA PHE A 43 5.46 4.26 -3.46
C PHE A 43 5.82 4.08 -4.94
N GLY A 44 6.91 4.73 -5.38
CA GLY A 44 7.52 4.57 -6.69
C GLY A 44 7.98 3.14 -7.03
N ARG A 45 8.28 2.32 -6.01
CA ARG A 45 8.70 0.92 -6.19
C ARG A 45 7.55 -0.04 -6.45
N VAL A 46 6.30 0.36 -6.15
CA VAL A 46 5.11 -0.45 -6.46
C VAL A 46 4.96 -0.53 -7.99
N PRO A 47 4.80 -1.73 -8.58
CA PRO A 47 4.64 -1.88 -10.02
C PRO A 47 3.48 -1.02 -10.56
N PRO A 48 3.60 -0.38 -11.74
CA PRO A 48 2.61 0.57 -12.25
C PRO A 48 1.18 0.01 -12.33
N GLY A 49 1.03 -1.28 -12.71
CA GLY A 49 -0.27 -1.95 -12.77
C GLY A 49 -0.96 -2.04 -11.41
N ILE A 50 -0.22 -2.41 -10.37
CA ILE A 50 -0.73 -2.48 -8.99
C ILE A 50 -0.98 -1.08 -8.45
N ARG A 51 0.02 -0.18 -8.59
CA ARG A 51 -0.08 1.22 -8.18
C ARG A 51 -1.25 1.97 -8.83
N SER A 52 -1.71 1.51 -10.00
CA SER A 52 -2.85 2.12 -10.69
C SER A 52 -4.19 1.92 -10.01
N ARG A 53 -4.27 0.95 -9.08
CA ARG A 53 -5.47 0.65 -8.31
C ARG A 53 -5.59 1.51 -7.06
N VAL A 54 -4.48 2.04 -6.55
CA VAL A 54 -4.46 2.91 -5.36
C VAL A 54 -5.02 4.29 -5.69
N VAL A 55 -6.04 4.72 -4.96
CA VAL A 55 -6.70 6.03 -5.09
C VAL A 55 -5.90 7.11 -4.34
N HIS A 56 -5.59 6.88 -3.07
CA HIS A 56 -4.80 7.79 -2.24
C HIS A 56 -3.88 7.02 -1.29
N ALA A 57 -2.73 7.60 -0.97
CA ALA A 57 -1.87 7.12 0.08
C ALA A 57 -1.51 8.26 1.03
N MET A 58 -1.60 8.01 2.34
CA MET A 58 -1.30 8.97 3.39
C MET A 58 -0.29 8.41 4.38
N SER A 59 0.65 9.24 4.83
CA SER A 59 1.58 8.90 5.92
C SER A 59 1.39 9.79 7.14
N ILE A 60 1.28 9.20 8.33
CA ILE A 60 1.17 9.91 9.60
C ILE A 60 2.26 9.49 10.59
N ARG A 61 2.53 10.36 11.56
CA ARG A 61 3.45 10.05 12.65
C ARG A 61 2.86 8.98 13.57
N GLU A 62 3.65 7.96 13.86
CA GLU A 62 3.39 7.00 14.94
C GLU A 62 4.70 6.42 15.48
N ASN A 63 4.66 5.93 16.72
CA ASN A 63 5.83 5.30 17.35
C ASN A 63 6.06 3.87 16.84
N GLN A 64 4.98 3.14 16.56
CA GLN A 64 5.03 1.79 16.02
C GLN A 64 4.61 1.81 14.54
N ALA A 65 5.34 1.04 13.73
CA ALA A 65 5.05 0.93 12.31
C ALA A 65 3.81 0.04 12.10
N SER A 66 2.83 0.56 11.36
CA SER A 66 1.67 -0.20 10.90
C SER A 66 1.09 0.44 9.66
N ALA A 67 0.27 -0.31 8.94
CA ALA A 67 -0.45 0.21 7.79
C ALA A 67 -1.84 -0.44 7.72
N GLY A 68 -2.63 0.03 6.78
CA GLY A 68 -3.93 -0.54 6.48
C GLY A 68 -4.54 0.19 5.30
N SER A 69 -5.42 -0.51 4.61
CA SER A 69 -6.09 -0.02 3.43
C SER A 69 -7.61 -0.20 3.55
N ALA A 70 -8.37 0.68 2.89
CA ALA A 70 -9.80 0.57 2.72
C ALA A 70 -10.23 1.40 1.50
N ASP A 71 -11.13 0.88 0.67
CA ASP A 71 -11.63 1.54 -0.55
C ASP A 71 -10.48 2.11 -1.42
N ASP A 72 -9.45 1.30 -1.64
CA ASP A 72 -8.24 1.63 -2.40
C ASP A 72 -7.43 2.82 -1.85
N ARG A 73 -7.64 3.18 -0.58
CA ARG A 73 -6.91 4.23 0.13
C ARG A 73 -6.04 3.62 1.20
N ILE A 74 -4.78 4.02 1.23
CA ILE A 74 -3.76 3.47 2.13
C ILE A 74 -3.38 4.50 3.19
N LEU A 75 -3.27 4.05 4.44
CA LEU A 75 -2.74 4.84 5.55
C LEU A 75 -1.53 4.15 6.18
N PHE A 76 -0.36 4.73 5.96
CA PHE A 76 0.90 4.35 6.60
C PHE A 76 1.09 5.10 7.92
N ARG A 77 1.46 4.37 8.97
CA ARG A 77 1.70 4.90 10.32
C ARG A 77 3.13 4.58 10.72
N GLY A 78 3.86 5.60 11.16
CA GLY A 78 5.25 5.42 11.57
C GLY A 78 6.19 5.17 10.40
N LEU A 79 7.36 4.60 10.68
CA LEU A 79 8.37 4.25 9.68
C LEU A 79 8.16 2.80 9.20
N VAL A 80 7.39 2.63 8.13
CA VAL A 80 7.14 1.31 7.53
C VAL A 80 8.26 0.89 6.57
N LYS A 81 8.41 -0.42 6.35
CA LYS A 81 9.37 -0.96 5.37
C LYS A 81 8.83 -0.76 3.94
N PRO A 82 9.69 -0.67 2.91
CA PRO A 82 9.23 -0.56 1.52
C PRO A 82 8.26 -1.67 1.07
N ALA A 83 8.43 -2.90 1.56
CA ALA A 83 7.54 -4.02 1.24
C ALA A 83 6.08 -3.77 1.68
N VAL A 84 5.85 -2.98 2.74
CA VAL A 84 4.51 -2.62 3.21
C VAL A 84 3.77 -1.77 2.17
N TYR A 85 4.47 -0.95 1.39
CA TYR A 85 3.82 -0.19 0.30
C TYR A 85 3.26 -1.10 -0.79
N LEU A 86 3.95 -2.20 -1.10
CA LEU A 86 3.47 -3.20 -2.05
C LEU A 86 2.28 -3.97 -1.46
N HIS A 87 2.42 -4.46 -0.23
CA HIS A 87 1.36 -5.19 0.47
C HIS A 87 0.03 -4.42 0.47
N GLU A 88 0.05 -3.17 0.94
CA GLU A 88 -1.17 -2.36 1.01
C GLU A 88 -1.73 -2.00 -0.38
N ALA A 89 -0.87 -1.91 -1.40
CA ALA A 89 -1.31 -1.70 -2.77
C ALA A 89 -1.89 -2.97 -3.40
N MET A 90 -1.47 -4.16 -2.95
CA MET A 90 -2.04 -5.44 -3.36
C MET A 90 -3.46 -5.62 -2.82
N HIS A 91 -3.77 -5.14 -1.61
CA HIS A 91 -5.16 -5.04 -1.15
C HIS A 91 -6.04 -4.21 -2.09
N SER A 92 -5.49 -3.15 -2.71
CA SER A 92 -6.22 -2.38 -3.74
C SER A 92 -6.35 -3.16 -5.07
N ALA A 93 -5.37 -4.01 -5.39
CA ALA A 93 -5.39 -4.82 -6.61
C ALA A 93 -6.29 -6.07 -6.50
N ASP A 94 -6.52 -6.57 -5.28
CA ASP A 94 -7.29 -7.76 -5.00
C ASP A 94 -8.71 -7.70 -5.59
N GLN A 95 -9.41 -6.57 -5.40
CA GLN A 95 -10.75 -6.37 -5.98
C GLN A 95 -11.69 -7.55 -5.68
N ASN A 96 -11.60 -8.09 -4.44
CA ASN A 96 -12.37 -9.23 -3.93
C ASN A 96 -12.01 -10.59 -4.54
N PHE A 97 -10.88 -10.71 -5.25
CA PHE A 97 -10.40 -11.97 -5.83
C PHE A 97 -10.01 -13.01 -4.76
N HIS A 98 -9.49 -12.59 -3.60
CA HIS A 98 -9.16 -13.46 -2.47
C HIS A 98 -10.34 -14.31 -2.00
N SER A 99 -11.57 -13.83 -2.25
CA SER A 99 -12.81 -14.53 -1.88
C SER A 99 -13.32 -15.50 -2.95
N SER A 100 -12.67 -15.53 -4.12
CA SER A 100 -13.02 -16.45 -5.21
C SER A 100 -12.82 -17.91 -4.81
N THR A 101 -13.57 -18.81 -5.44
CA THR A 101 -13.43 -20.25 -5.20
C THR A 101 -12.06 -20.74 -5.66
N GLU A 102 -11.56 -20.18 -6.76
CA GLU A 102 -10.25 -20.49 -7.34
C GLU A 102 -9.12 -20.13 -6.35
N PHE A 103 -9.13 -18.92 -5.80
CA PHE A 103 -8.10 -18.49 -4.85
C PHE A 103 -8.20 -19.25 -3.53
N THR A 104 -9.40 -19.37 -2.96
CA THR A 104 -9.58 -20.05 -1.66
C THR A 104 -9.23 -21.53 -1.72
N ASN A 105 -9.49 -22.21 -2.85
CA ASN A 105 -9.02 -23.58 -3.04
C ASN A 105 -7.48 -23.67 -3.11
N ALA A 106 -6.84 -22.74 -3.82
CA ALA A 106 -5.38 -22.69 -3.90
C ALA A 106 -4.76 -22.41 -2.52
N TYR A 107 -5.26 -21.39 -1.82
CA TYR A 107 -4.89 -21.03 -0.44
C TYR A 107 -4.97 -22.24 0.52
N ASN A 108 -6.11 -22.95 0.53
CA ASN A 108 -6.29 -24.12 1.40
C ASN A 108 -5.40 -25.32 1.02
N SER A 109 -4.93 -25.37 -0.23
CA SER A 109 -4.03 -26.41 -0.71
C SER A 109 -2.55 -26.07 -0.49
N ASP A 110 -2.24 -24.81 -0.19
CA ASP A 110 -0.87 -24.37 -0.02
C ASP A 110 -0.32 -24.87 1.32
N THR A 111 0.87 -25.46 1.24
CA THR A 111 1.62 -25.95 2.40
C THR A 111 2.70 -24.98 2.85
N CYS A 112 2.91 -23.91 2.08
CA CYS A 112 3.96 -22.92 2.26
C CYS A 112 3.38 -21.51 2.14
N VAL A 113 3.25 -20.80 3.26
CA VAL A 113 2.91 -19.37 3.26
C VAL A 113 4.15 -18.52 3.48
N PRO A 114 4.21 -17.27 2.97
CA PRO A 114 5.38 -16.40 3.13
C PRO A 114 5.79 -16.17 4.58
N ASP A 115 4.81 -15.93 5.46
CA ASP A 115 4.98 -15.75 6.90
C ASP A 115 3.68 -16.04 7.67
N ASN A 116 3.71 -15.95 9.00
CA ASN A 116 2.53 -16.18 9.84
C ASN A 116 1.42 -15.14 9.63
N TYR A 117 1.76 -13.94 9.15
CA TYR A 117 0.79 -12.86 8.97
C TYR A 117 -0.05 -13.09 7.71
N ALA A 118 0.55 -13.57 6.62
CA ALA A 118 -0.15 -14.01 5.41
C ALA A 118 -1.31 -14.97 5.73
N ASN A 119 -1.09 -15.93 6.63
CA ASN A 119 -2.09 -16.93 7.02
C ASN A 119 -3.19 -16.42 7.98
N SER A 120 -3.24 -15.12 8.26
CA SER A 120 -4.27 -14.56 9.14
C SER A 120 -5.62 -14.42 8.43
N SER A 121 -5.62 -14.26 7.10
CA SER A 121 -6.81 -14.35 6.25
C SER A 121 -6.43 -14.52 4.78
N PRO A 122 -7.33 -14.99 3.90
CA PRO A 122 -7.05 -15.08 2.46
C PRO A 122 -6.71 -13.73 1.81
N ALA A 123 -7.24 -12.61 2.35
CA ALA A 123 -6.91 -11.27 1.84
C ALA A 123 -5.47 -10.87 2.19
N GLU A 124 -5.02 -11.17 3.42
CA GLU A 124 -3.63 -10.91 3.83
C GLU A 124 -2.66 -11.81 3.08
N ASP A 125 -3.06 -13.05 2.78
CA ASP A 125 -2.28 -13.96 1.95
C ASP A 125 -2.11 -13.40 0.53
N PHE A 126 -3.21 -13.02 -0.13
CA PHE A 126 -3.15 -12.37 -1.45
C PHE A 126 -2.24 -11.15 -1.47
N ALA A 127 -2.25 -10.34 -0.41
CA ALA A 127 -1.43 -9.14 -0.31
C ALA A 127 0.06 -9.42 -0.03
N GLN A 128 0.42 -10.61 0.43
CA GLN A 128 1.79 -10.98 0.81
C GLN A 128 2.51 -11.89 -0.21
N LEU A 129 1.77 -12.46 -1.18
CA LEU A 129 2.28 -13.32 -2.26
C LEU A 129 3.15 -12.58 -3.30
#